data_AF-A0A654TUB1-F1
#
_entry.id   AF-A0A654TUB1-F1
#
_cell.length_a   1.000
_cell.length_b   1.000
_cell.length_c   1.000
_cell.angle_alpha   90.00
_cell.angle_beta   90.00
_cell.angle_gamma   90.00
#
_symmetry.space_group_name_H-M   'P 1'
#
loop_
_entity.id
_entity.type
_entity.pdbx_description
1 polymer ?
#
loop_
_entity_poly.entity_id
_entity_poly.type
_entity_poly.pdbx_seq_one_letter_code
_entity_poly.pdbx_strand_id
1 'polypeptide(L)'
;MLLWTQKRSIYARGEGGFGGKRGPSGSDVAPERAPDLQVAMPILPQQALLYRLCGDRNPLHSDPEFAAAAGFPRPILHGLCTYGMTCKAIVDALLDSDATAVAGYGARFAGVAYPGETLTVNVWKDGRRLVASVVAPTRDNAVVLSGVELVPA
;
A
#
# COMPACT_ATOMS: atom_id res chain seq x y z
N MET A 1 -17.92 -23.22 2.93
CA MET A 1 -17.28 -22.39 3.97
C MET A 1 -16.63 -21.20 3.29
N LEU A 2 -17.03 -19.97 3.62
CA LEU A 2 -16.39 -18.77 3.09
C LEU A 2 -15.05 -18.58 3.83
N LEU A 3 -13.94 -18.44 3.10
CA LEU A 3 -12.61 -18.27 3.70
C LEU A 3 -12.23 -16.78 3.82
N TRP A 4 -12.39 -16.02 2.75
CA TRP A 4 -12.21 -14.56 2.75
C TRP A 4 -13.00 -13.91 1.62
N THR A 5 -13.21 -12.60 1.72
CA THR A 5 -13.77 -11.76 0.66
C THR A 5 -12.70 -10.76 0.23
N GLN A 6 -12.55 -10.55 -1.07
CA GLN A 6 -11.65 -9.54 -1.61
C GLN A 6 -12.42 -8.52 -2.43
N LYS A 7 -12.20 -7.24 -2.15
CA LYS A 7 -12.65 -6.13 -3.00
C LYS A 7 -11.44 -5.46 -3.62
N ARG A 8 -11.45 -5.29 -4.94
CA ARG A 8 -10.43 -4.53 -5.68
C ARG A 8 -11.11 -3.40 -6.43
N SER A 9 -10.42 -2.27 -6.54
CA SER A 9 -10.86 -1.14 -7.34
C SER A 9 -9.77 -0.79 -8.33
N ILE A 10 -10.14 -0.66 -9.60
CA ILE A 10 -9.24 -0.34 -10.70
C ILE A 10 -9.67 1.02 -11.25
N TYR A 11 -8.70 1.89 -11.49
CA TYR A 11 -8.92 3.19 -12.10
C TYR A 11 -8.34 3.20 -13.51
N ALA A 12 -9.20 3.36 -14.51
CA ALA A 12 -8.79 3.52 -15.91
C ALA A 12 -8.56 5.01 -16.18
N ARG A 13 -7.28 5.42 -16.20
CA ARG A 13 -6.90 6.83 -16.39
C ARG A 13 -7.23 7.29 -17.80
N GLY A 14 -7.85 8.47 -17.93
CA GLY A 14 -8.23 9.05 -19.23
C GLY A 14 -9.57 8.55 -19.77
N GLU A 15 -10.10 7.48 -19.21
CA GLU A 15 -11.40 6.91 -19.56
C GLU A 15 -12.52 7.50 -18.68
N GLY A 16 -13.75 7.56 -19.20
CA GLY A 16 -14.91 8.09 -18.48
C GLY A 16 -15.81 8.99 -19.34
N GLY A 17 -16.52 9.93 -18.71
CA GLY A 17 -17.30 10.98 -19.41
C GLY A 17 -18.71 10.57 -19.87
N PHE A 18 -19.15 9.35 -19.60
CA PHE A 18 -20.45 8.81 -20.06
C PHE A 18 -21.68 9.20 -19.20
N GLY A 19 -21.55 10.17 -18.27
CA GLY A 19 -22.70 10.71 -17.52
C GLY A 19 -23.24 9.87 -16.34
N GLY A 20 -22.45 8.91 -15.82
CA GLY A 20 -22.85 8.09 -14.67
C GLY A 20 -22.79 8.81 -13.31
N LYS A 21 -23.52 8.30 -12.31
CA LYS A 21 -23.42 8.80 -10.92
C LYS A 21 -22.04 8.52 -10.34
N ARG A 22 -21.49 9.49 -9.60
CA ARG A 22 -20.22 9.31 -8.88
C ARG A 22 -20.34 8.15 -7.88
N GLY A 23 -19.36 7.25 -7.91
CA GLY A 23 -19.28 6.17 -6.94
C GLY A 23 -19.02 6.68 -5.51
N PRO A 24 -19.27 5.86 -4.48
CA PRO A 24 -18.98 6.22 -3.10
C PRO A 24 -17.50 6.56 -2.93
N SER A 25 -17.21 7.62 -2.19
CA SER A 25 -15.85 8.03 -1.81
C SER A 25 -15.71 8.06 -0.29
N GLY A 26 -14.73 7.34 0.24
CA GLY A 26 -14.26 7.53 1.62
C GLY A 26 -13.27 8.70 1.71
N SER A 27 -13.23 9.36 2.86
CA SER A 27 -12.15 10.29 3.23
C SER A 27 -11.20 9.57 4.17
N ASP A 28 -10.04 9.19 3.65
CA ASP A 28 -9.07 8.40 4.40
C ASP A 28 -7.85 9.24 4.78
N VAL A 29 -8.11 10.38 5.44
CA VAL A 29 -7.07 11.29 5.89
C VAL A 29 -6.45 10.72 7.16
N ALA A 30 -5.12 10.76 7.25
CA ALA A 30 -4.40 10.40 8.46
C ALA A 30 -4.89 11.28 9.63
N PRO A 31 -5.00 10.76 10.86
CA PRO A 31 -5.37 11.55 12.01
C PRO A 31 -4.47 12.79 12.18
N GLU A 32 -5.05 13.92 12.57
CA GLU A 32 -4.34 15.19 12.84
C GLU A 32 -3.61 15.16 14.20
N ARG A 33 -2.87 14.09 14.46
CA ARG A 33 -2.03 13.88 15.66
C ARG A 33 -0.82 13.03 15.31
N ALA A 34 0.21 13.06 16.15
CA ALA A 34 1.35 12.17 16.01
C ALA A 34 0.93 10.69 15.97
N PRO A 35 1.60 9.85 15.16
CA PRO A 35 1.37 8.40 15.17
C PRO A 35 1.76 7.79 16.50
N ASP A 36 1.03 6.75 16.90
CA ASP A 36 1.34 5.98 18.12
C ASP A 36 2.56 5.07 17.91
N LEU A 37 2.83 4.70 16.66
CA LEU A 37 3.98 3.90 16.26
C LEU A 37 4.46 4.31 14.86
N GLN A 38 5.77 4.36 14.67
CA GLN A 38 6.41 4.47 13.36
C GLN A 38 7.30 3.26 13.12
N VAL A 39 7.11 2.58 11.99
CA VAL A 39 7.90 1.41 11.60
C VAL A 39 8.64 1.71 10.31
N ALA A 40 9.97 1.53 10.33
CA ALA A 40 10.77 1.57 9.12
C ALA A 40 10.57 0.29 8.31
N MET A 41 10.29 0.43 7.02
CA MET A 41 10.00 -0.67 6.11
C MET A 41 10.98 -0.60 4.92
N PRO A 42 12.17 -1.22 5.05
CA PRO A 42 13.15 -1.25 3.97
C PRO A 42 12.68 -2.14 2.82
N ILE A 43 12.85 -1.65 1.59
CA ILE A 43 12.52 -2.36 0.36
C ILE A 43 13.83 -2.77 -0.31
N LEU A 44 13.97 -4.06 -0.64
CA LEU A 44 15.15 -4.54 -1.36
C LEU A 44 15.26 -3.87 -2.75
N PRO A 45 16.48 -3.59 -3.25
CA PRO A 45 16.67 -3.10 -4.61
C PRO A 45 16.05 -4.01 -5.69
N GLN A 46 16.00 -5.32 -5.43
CA GLN A 46 15.41 -6.34 -6.31
C GLN A 46 13.99 -6.76 -5.91
N GLN A 47 13.31 -6.05 -4.99
CA GLN A 47 12.01 -6.46 -4.43
C GLN A 47 10.96 -6.72 -5.52
N ALA A 48 10.88 -5.85 -6.53
CA ALA A 48 9.91 -5.99 -7.62
C ALA A 48 10.18 -7.23 -8.50
N LEU A 49 11.46 -7.61 -8.67
CA LEU A 49 11.85 -8.80 -9.41
C LEU A 49 11.50 -10.10 -8.67
N LEU A 50 11.51 -10.07 -7.34
CA LEU A 50 11.05 -11.18 -6.51
C LEU A 50 9.53 -11.25 -6.51
N TYR A 51 8.84 -10.15 -6.23
CA TYR A 51 7.38 -10.14 -6.06
C TYR A 51 6.63 -10.50 -7.36
N ARG A 52 7.14 -10.12 -8.53
CA ARG A 52 6.53 -10.51 -9.82
C ARG A 52 6.44 -12.02 -10.02
N LEU A 53 7.26 -12.81 -9.31
CA LEU A 53 7.17 -14.28 -9.35
C LEU A 53 5.86 -14.79 -8.74
N CYS A 54 5.19 -13.98 -7.91
CA CYS A 54 3.87 -14.29 -7.33
C CYS A 54 2.70 -14.09 -8.32
N GLY A 55 2.93 -13.60 -9.54
CA GLY A 55 1.95 -13.63 -10.63
C GLY A 55 1.86 -12.36 -11.47
N ASP A 56 2.08 -11.18 -10.90
CA ASP A 56 2.00 -9.92 -11.65
C ASP A 56 3.30 -9.67 -12.44
N ARG A 57 3.24 -9.94 -13.75
CA ARG A 57 4.36 -9.85 -14.68
C ARG A 57 4.44 -8.52 -15.43
N ASN A 58 3.65 -7.51 -15.07
CA ASN A 58 3.63 -6.22 -15.76
C ASN A 58 5.06 -5.61 -15.88
N PRO A 59 5.53 -5.28 -17.11
CA PRO A 59 6.88 -4.73 -17.33
C PRO A 59 7.11 -3.40 -16.62
N LEU A 60 6.06 -2.67 -16.23
CA LEU A 60 6.16 -1.46 -15.38
C LEU A 60 7.02 -1.67 -14.12
N HIS A 61 7.11 -2.89 -13.64
CA HIS A 61 7.83 -3.26 -12.41
C HIS A 61 9.23 -3.85 -12.64
N SER A 62 9.68 -4.01 -13.89
CA SER A 62 10.97 -4.65 -14.19
C SER A 62 11.74 -4.06 -15.36
N ASP A 63 11.07 -3.37 -16.27
CA ASP A 63 11.66 -2.85 -17.51
C ASP A 63 11.82 -1.33 -17.40
N PRO A 64 13.06 -0.80 -17.38
CA PRO A 64 13.31 0.64 -17.32
C PRO A 64 12.71 1.43 -18.49
N GLU A 65 12.74 0.88 -19.71
CA GLU A 65 12.22 1.57 -20.89
C GLU A 65 10.70 1.67 -20.83
N PHE A 66 10.04 0.57 -20.44
CA PHE A 66 8.59 0.56 -20.25
C PHE A 66 8.16 1.52 -19.13
N ALA A 67 8.87 1.54 -18.00
CA ALA A 67 8.58 2.46 -16.90
C ALA A 67 8.76 3.93 -17.32
N ALA A 68 9.82 4.24 -18.07
CA ALA A 68 10.05 5.57 -18.63
C ALA A 68 8.95 6.00 -19.59
N ALA A 69 8.52 5.11 -20.50
CA ALA A 69 7.40 5.35 -21.41
C ALA A 69 6.08 5.58 -20.67
N ALA A 70 5.90 4.96 -19.49
CA ALA A 70 4.76 5.18 -18.61
C ALA A 70 4.88 6.43 -17.71
N GLY A 71 5.97 7.20 -17.82
CA GLY A 71 6.20 8.46 -17.11
C GLY A 71 6.88 8.31 -15.75
N PHE A 72 7.50 7.16 -15.45
CA PHE A 72 8.26 6.95 -14.23
C PHE A 72 9.77 6.97 -14.51
N PRO A 73 10.60 7.57 -13.63
CA PRO A 73 12.05 7.64 -13.84
C PRO A 73 12.75 6.27 -13.80
N ARG A 74 12.11 5.25 -13.22
CA ARG A 74 12.59 3.86 -13.12
C ARG A 74 11.42 2.94 -12.75
N PRO A 75 11.58 1.61 -12.83
CA PRO A 75 10.52 0.67 -12.44
C PRO A 75 10.04 0.90 -10.99
N ILE A 76 8.72 0.94 -10.83
CA ILE A 76 8.07 1.09 -9.52
C ILE A 76 7.80 -0.27 -8.88
N LEU A 77 7.74 -0.33 -7.55
CA LEU A 77 7.30 -1.53 -6.85
C LEU A 77 5.79 -1.74 -7.06
N HIS A 78 5.36 -3.00 -7.17
CA HIS A 78 3.94 -3.35 -7.20
C HIS A 78 3.22 -2.78 -5.98
N GLY A 79 2.10 -2.08 -6.19
CA GLY A 79 1.30 -1.56 -5.08
C GLY A 79 0.91 -2.66 -4.09
N LEU A 80 0.53 -3.85 -4.60
CA LEU A 80 0.19 -5.01 -3.77
C LEU A 80 1.38 -5.57 -2.96
N CYS A 81 2.62 -5.35 -3.41
CA CYS A 81 3.79 -5.68 -2.61
C CYS A 81 3.90 -4.73 -1.41
N THR A 82 3.82 -3.42 -1.64
CA THR A 82 3.80 -2.42 -0.56
C THR A 82 2.64 -2.67 0.41
N TYR A 83 1.45 -3.00 -0.11
CA TYR A 83 0.27 -3.36 0.68
C TYR A 83 0.54 -4.54 1.63
N GLY A 84 1.11 -5.64 1.11
CA GLY A 84 1.43 -6.82 1.90
C GLY A 84 2.56 -6.57 2.91
N MET A 85 3.61 -5.86 2.52
CA MET A 85 4.71 -5.50 3.42
C MET A 85 4.22 -4.60 4.57
N THR A 86 3.30 -3.67 4.29
CA THR A 86 2.69 -2.80 5.31
C THR A 86 1.87 -3.61 6.32
N CYS A 87 1.06 -4.58 5.84
CA CYS A 87 0.33 -5.50 6.71
C CYS A 87 1.29 -6.25 7.63
N LYS A 88 2.34 -6.83 7.04
CA LYS A 88 3.36 -7.57 7.77
C LYS A 88 4.02 -6.68 8.85
N ALA A 89 4.41 -5.47 8.50
CA ALA A 89 5.04 -4.54 9.44
C ALA A 89 4.14 -4.22 10.64
N ILE A 90 2.83 -4.08 10.43
CA ILE A 90 1.85 -3.86 11.50
C ILE A 90 1.68 -5.12 12.35
N VAL A 91 1.54 -6.29 11.72
CA VAL A 91 1.41 -7.59 12.41
C VAL A 91 2.63 -7.90 13.28
N ASP A 92 3.83 -7.72 12.73
CA ASP A 92 5.09 -7.92 13.44
C ASP A 92 5.19 -7.02 14.67
N ALA A 93 4.78 -5.75 14.55
CA ALA A 93 4.99 -4.75 15.57
C ALA A 93 3.89 -4.67 16.65
N LEU A 94 2.65 -5.09 16.32
CA LEU A 94 1.48 -4.86 17.17
C LEU A 94 0.63 -6.10 17.44
N LEU A 95 0.84 -7.21 16.73
CA LEU A 95 0.02 -8.43 16.84
C LEU A 95 0.90 -9.66 17.09
N ASP A 96 2.03 -9.50 17.79
CA ASP A 96 2.95 -10.59 18.16
C ASP A 96 3.39 -11.50 16.99
N SER A 97 3.46 -10.92 15.79
CA SER A 97 3.72 -11.65 14.54
C SER A 97 2.68 -12.74 14.19
N ASP A 98 1.49 -12.71 14.79
CA ASP A 98 0.39 -13.64 14.53
C ASP A 98 -0.49 -13.16 13.38
N ALA A 99 -0.34 -13.81 12.21
CA ALA A 99 -1.17 -13.52 11.05
C ALA A 99 -2.65 -13.93 11.23
N THR A 100 -2.95 -14.84 12.17
CA THR A 100 -4.33 -15.26 12.44
C THR A 100 -5.14 -14.19 13.16
N ALA A 101 -4.46 -13.22 13.78
CA ALA A 101 -5.07 -12.07 14.43
C ALA A 101 -5.61 -11.02 13.43
N VAL A 102 -5.43 -11.19 12.11
CA VAL A 102 -5.94 -10.24 11.10
C VAL A 102 -7.32 -10.67 10.61
N ALA A 103 -8.38 -9.99 11.06
CA ALA A 103 -9.75 -10.22 10.58
C ALA A 103 -10.11 -9.41 9.33
N GLY A 104 -9.48 -8.24 9.15
CA GLY A 104 -9.72 -7.38 7.99
C GLY A 104 -8.52 -6.49 7.71
N TYR A 105 -8.24 -6.26 6.43
CA TYR A 105 -7.18 -5.36 6.00
C TYR A 105 -7.55 -4.69 4.68
N GLY A 106 -7.28 -3.39 4.58
CA GLY A 106 -7.56 -2.58 3.40
C GLY A 106 -6.64 -1.38 3.33
N ALA A 107 -6.46 -0.85 2.12
CA ALA A 107 -5.69 0.37 1.89
C ALA A 107 -6.07 1.00 0.56
N ARG A 108 -5.65 2.26 0.37
CA ARG A 108 -5.70 2.97 -0.89
C ARG A 108 -4.29 3.26 -1.40
N PHE A 109 -4.04 2.96 -2.68
CA PHE A 109 -2.83 3.36 -3.38
C PHE A 109 -2.90 4.86 -3.69
N ALA A 110 -2.08 5.65 -3.00
CA ALA A 110 -2.04 7.11 -3.13
C ALA A 110 -0.84 7.58 -3.98
N GLY A 111 0.24 6.81 -3.97
CA GLY A 111 1.44 7.08 -4.75
C GLY A 111 2.21 5.79 -5.05
N VAL A 112 3.45 5.96 -5.48
CA VAL A 112 4.35 4.85 -5.84
C VAL A 112 5.46 4.68 -4.82
N ALA A 113 5.93 3.44 -4.68
CA ALA A 113 7.18 3.11 -4.03
C ALA A 113 8.19 2.66 -5.09
N TYR A 114 9.46 2.88 -4.82
CA TYR A 114 10.52 2.37 -5.66
C TYR A 114 11.36 1.30 -4.94
N PRO A 115 11.84 0.27 -5.66
CA PRO A 115 12.80 -0.67 -5.09
C PRO A 115 14.04 0.05 -4.52
N GLY A 116 14.53 -0.39 -3.35
CA GLY A 116 15.65 0.22 -2.64
C GLY A 116 15.29 1.36 -1.68
N GLU A 117 14.04 1.84 -1.66
CA GLU A 117 13.61 2.84 -0.67
C GLU A 117 13.46 2.22 0.73
N THR A 118 13.52 3.06 1.77
CA THR A 118 12.96 2.72 3.08
C THR A 118 11.73 3.58 3.29
N LEU A 119 10.57 2.95 3.42
CA LEU A 119 9.31 3.64 3.70
C LEU A 119 9.09 3.73 5.22
N THR A 120 8.26 4.68 5.64
CA THR A 120 7.79 4.76 7.03
C THR A 120 6.32 4.42 7.08
N VAL A 121 5.96 3.42 7.88
CA VAL A 121 4.58 3.09 8.23
C VAL A 121 4.22 3.83 9.51
N ASN A 122 3.38 4.85 9.40
CA ASN A 122 2.81 5.58 10.53
C ASN A 122 1.52 4.89 10.95
N VAL A 123 1.41 4.47 12.21
CA VAL A 123 0.27 3.72 12.74
C VAL A 123 -0.39 4.49 13.89
N TRP A 124 -1.71 4.55 13.88
CA TRP A 124 -2.55 5.10 14.92
C TRP A 124 -3.52 4.00 15.42
N LYS A 125 -3.66 3.90 16.74
CA LYS A 125 -4.67 3.07 17.39
C LYS A 125 -5.98 3.85 17.45
N ASP A 126 -7.03 3.34 16.80
CA ASP A 126 -8.39 3.89 16.82
C ASP A 126 -9.36 2.85 17.37
N GLY A 127 -9.52 2.85 18.70
CA GLY A 127 -10.28 1.82 19.41
C GLY A 127 -9.69 0.44 19.16
N ARG A 128 -10.46 -0.45 18.51
CA ARG A 128 -9.99 -1.78 18.12
C ARG A 128 -9.24 -1.80 16.80
N ARG A 129 -9.28 -0.73 16.01
CA ARG A 129 -8.69 -0.68 14.67
C ARG A 129 -7.31 -0.08 14.70
N LEU A 130 -6.47 -0.50 13.77
CA LEU A 130 -5.20 0.12 13.48
C LEU A 130 -5.33 0.86 12.16
N VAL A 131 -5.21 2.19 12.21
CA VAL A 131 -5.20 3.05 11.03
C VAL A 131 -3.75 3.35 10.68
N ALA A 132 -3.39 3.37 9.41
CA ALA A 132 -2.04 3.69 9.00
C ALA A 132 -1.94 4.52 7.70
N SER A 133 -0.78 5.14 7.54
CA SER A 133 -0.33 5.75 6.29
C SER A 133 1.12 5.35 6.05
N VAL A 134 1.48 5.20 4.78
CA VAL A 134 2.84 4.84 4.38
C VAL A 134 3.41 5.96 3.55
N VAL A 135 4.57 6.47 3.96
CA VAL A 135 5.24 7.59 3.30
C VAL A 135 6.65 7.20 2.87
N ALA A 136 7.19 7.91 1.88
CA ALA A 136 8.59 7.82 1.47
C ALA A 136 9.37 9.04 2.00
N PRO A 137 10.14 8.91 3.09
CA PRO A 137 10.81 10.05 3.72
C PRO A 137 11.79 10.77 2.80
N THR A 138 12.47 10.03 1.92
CA THR A 138 13.45 10.57 0.96
C THR A 138 12.82 11.40 -0.17
N ARG A 139 11.50 11.44 -0.24
CA ARG A 139 10.73 12.17 -1.25
C ARG A 139 9.72 13.10 -0.61
N ASP A 140 10.17 13.88 0.37
CA ASP A 140 9.34 14.86 1.11
C ASP A 140 8.09 14.22 1.72
N ASN A 141 8.27 13.04 2.33
CA ASN A 141 7.19 12.23 2.89
C ASN A 141 6.02 11.96 1.92
N ALA A 142 6.30 11.84 0.62
CA ALA A 142 5.30 11.49 -0.38
C ALA A 142 4.50 10.25 0.04
N VAL A 143 3.17 10.38 0.06
CA VAL A 143 2.26 9.32 0.50
C VAL A 143 2.23 8.22 -0.55
N VAL A 144 2.50 6.99 -0.12
CA VAL A 144 2.49 5.77 -0.93
C VAL A 144 1.16 5.04 -0.73
N LEU A 145 0.79 4.78 0.54
CA LEU A 145 -0.51 4.23 0.92
C LEU A 145 -1.21 5.19 1.87
N SER A 146 -2.49 5.44 1.61
CA SER A 146 -3.40 6.15 2.51
C SER A 146 -4.55 5.22 2.91
N GLY A 147 -5.29 5.58 3.95
CA GLY A 147 -6.46 4.80 4.36
C GLY A 147 -6.17 3.34 4.65
N VAL A 148 -4.99 3.05 5.19
CA VAL A 148 -4.68 1.71 5.64
C VAL A 148 -5.52 1.46 6.89
N GLU A 149 -6.31 0.40 6.90
CA GLU A 149 -7.10 -0.04 8.04
C GLU A 149 -6.83 -1.53 8.25
N LEU A 150 -6.42 -1.90 9.47
CA LEU A 150 -6.32 -3.27 9.93
C LEU A 150 -7.27 -3.46 11.10
N VAL A 151 -8.13 -4.48 10.99
CA VAL A 151 -9.07 -4.91 12.02
C VAL A 151 -8.57 -6.22 12.61
N PRO A 152 -8.17 -6.24 13.89
CA PRO A 152 -7.83 -7.47 14.60
C PRO A 152 -9.04 -8.39 14.80
N ALA A 153 -8.80 -9.70 14.92
CA ALA A 153 -9.79 -10.72 15.20
C ALA A 153 -10.34 -10.68 16.64
#